data_AF-A0A7X6W1J7-F1
#
_entry.id   AF-A0A7X6W1J7-F1
#
_cell.length_a   1.000
_cell.length_b   1.000
_cell.length_c   1.000
_cell.angle_alpha   90.00
_cell.angle_beta   90.00
_cell.angle_gamma   90.00
#
_symmetry.space_group_name_H-M   'P 1'
#
loop_
_entity.id
_entity.type
_entity.pdbx_description
1 polymer ?
#
loop_
_entity_poly.entity_id
_entity_poly.type
_entity_poly.pdbx_seq_one_letter_code
_entity_poly.pdbx_strand_id
1 'polypeptide(L)'
;MTDVMTIKQLAEYLQLPVTSLYQMAQSGRLPAAKVGKHWRFQRQMIDEWLRHQSAWGSRRVLVVDDDDLVRQTFRDSLEVIGCQVCLAADGDECLALAERETFDLIFLDLVMPGKDGVDVLSALRGRGCKTHVVLITAYPESDLLNEALKHGPITLIRKPVGIAAVQSTAEMLLDLRRPAMHS
;
A
#
# COMPACT_ATOMS: atom_id res chain seq x y z
N MET A 1 -12.74 30.38 10.14
CA MET A 1 -11.42 31.01 9.90
C MET A 1 -10.45 29.90 9.54
N THR A 2 -9.81 29.98 8.38
CA THR A 2 -8.83 28.97 7.95
C THR A 2 -7.57 29.11 8.81
N ASP A 3 -7.29 28.15 9.69
CA ASP A 3 -6.08 28.18 10.52
C ASP A 3 -4.88 27.74 9.67
N VAL A 4 -4.10 28.71 9.21
CA VAL A 4 -2.96 28.52 8.32
C VAL A 4 -1.66 28.72 9.09
N MET A 5 -0.82 27.69 9.11
CA MET A 5 0.46 27.67 9.81
C MET A 5 1.63 28.00 8.87
N THR A 6 2.65 28.63 9.44
CA THR A 6 4.01 28.70 8.87
C THR A 6 4.75 27.38 9.13
N ILE A 7 5.89 27.17 8.45
CA ILE A 7 6.70 25.96 8.68
C ILE A 7 7.24 25.86 10.11
N LYS A 8 7.48 26.99 10.79
CA LYS A 8 7.91 27.00 12.20
C LYS A 8 6.79 26.57 13.14
N GLN A 9 5.59 27.11 12.93
CA GLN A 9 4.40 26.70 13.70
C GLN A 9 4.04 25.23 13.46
N LEU A 10 4.20 24.74 12.23
CA LEU A 10 4.01 23.32 11.93
C LEU A 10 5.07 22.44 12.60
N ALA A 11 6.33 22.88 12.67
CA ALA A 11 7.41 22.17 13.37
C ALA A 11 7.09 22.00 14.86
N GLU A 12 6.60 23.06 15.51
CA GLU A 12 6.13 23.01 16.89
C GLU A 12 4.92 22.08 17.04
N TYR A 13 3.96 22.16 16.12
CA TYR A 13 2.75 21.34 16.14
C TYR A 13 3.04 19.83 15.97
N LEU A 14 3.93 19.47 15.04
CA LEU A 14 4.28 18.08 14.74
C LEU A 14 5.43 17.54 15.60
N GLN A 15 6.08 18.39 16.40
CA GLN A 15 7.32 18.08 17.10
C GLN A 15 8.42 17.53 16.18
N LEU A 16 8.53 18.10 14.98
CA LEU A 16 9.51 17.69 13.95
C LEU A 16 10.47 18.83 13.61
N PRO A 17 11.73 18.53 13.22
CA PRO A 17 12.66 19.53 12.72
C PRO A 17 12.11 20.23 11.47
N VAL A 18 12.29 21.56 11.40
CA VAL A 18 11.92 22.38 10.24
C VAL A 18 12.53 21.86 8.93
N THR A 19 13.75 21.31 8.99
CA THR A 19 14.45 20.72 7.85
C THR A 19 13.69 19.54 7.24
N SER A 20 13.19 18.62 8.08
CA SER A 20 12.38 17.49 7.64
C SER A 20 11.09 17.97 6.97
N LEU A 21 10.42 18.97 7.53
CA LEU A 21 9.21 19.54 6.95
C LEU A 21 9.46 20.22 5.60
N TYR A 22 10.61 20.88 5.42
CA TYR A 22 11.00 21.45 4.13
C TYR A 22 11.18 20.36 3.07
N GLN A 23 11.87 19.27 3.40
CA GLN A 23 12.06 18.13 2.49
C GLN A 23 10.74 17.48 2.11
N MET A 24 9.84 17.29 3.08
CA MET A 24 8.53 16.68 2.85
C MET A 24 7.63 17.59 1.99
N ALA A 25 7.63 18.91 2.24
CA ALA A 25 6.90 19.85 1.40
C ALA A 25 7.47 19.90 -0.04
N GLN A 26 8.79 19.86 -0.18
CA GLN A 26 9.44 19.90 -1.49
C GLN A 26 9.23 18.63 -2.32
N SER A 27 9.13 17.48 -1.65
CA SER A 27 8.84 16.18 -2.29
C SER A 27 7.35 15.89 -2.48
N GLY A 28 6.47 16.80 -2.05
CA GLY A 28 5.01 16.60 -2.14
C GLY A 28 4.43 15.62 -1.10
N ARG A 29 5.24 15.16 -0.14
CA ARG A 29 4.83 14.22 0.91
C ARG A 29 4.08 14.87 2.07
N LEU A 30 3.97 16.19 2.08
CA LEU A 30 3.30 17.00 3.10
C LEU A 30 2.39 18.01 2.39
N PRO A 31 1.07 18.06 2.68
CA PRO A 31 0.16 18.99 2.04
C PRO A 31 0.56 20.43 2.38
N ALA A 32 1.03 21.15 1.37
CA ALA A 32 1.56 22.48 1.51
C ALA A 32 1.16 23.35 0.32
N ALA A 33 0.84 24.62 0.60
CA ALA A 33 0.63 25.64 -0.42
C ALA A 33 1.82 26.59 -0.43
N LYS A 34 2.24 27.03 -1.62
CA LYS A 34 3.31 28.02 -1.76
C LYS A 34 2.70 29.41 -1.94
N VAL A 35 2.93 30.30 -0.99
CA VAL A 35 2.46 31.69 -1.02
C VAL A 35 3.67 32.60 -1.08
N GLY A 36 3.96 33.11 -2.30
CA GLY A 36 5.21 33.80 -2.60
C GLY A 36 6.41 32.87 -2.40
N LYS A 37 7.36 33.29 -1.55
CA LYS A 37 8.58 32.50 -1.23
C LYS A 37 8.41 31.53 -0.05
N HIS A 38 7.22 31.47 0.56
CA HIS A 38 7.02 30.74 1.81
C HIS A 38 5.99 29.63 1.68
N TRP A 39 6.23 28.52 2.39
CA TRP A 39 5.27 27.45 2.55
C TRP A 39 4.19 27.81 3.59
N ARG A 40 2.97 27.37 3.33
CA ARG A 40 1.79 27.53 4.18
C ARG A 40 1.05 26.21 4.29
N PHE A 41 0.60 25.90 5.50
CA PHE A 41 0.03 24.59 5.84
C PHE A 41 -1.32 24.82 6.53
N GLN A 42 -2.40 24.34 5.93
CA GLN A 42 -3.72 24.44 6.56
C GLN A 42 -3.83 23.37 7.65
N ARG A 43 -4.16 23.74 8.89
CA ARG A 43 -4.23 22.79 10.01
C ARG A 43 -5.14 21.61 9.70
N GLN A 44 -6.33 21.86 9.15
CA GLN A 44 -7.27 20.80 8.80
C GLN A 44 -6.66 19.77 7.84
N MET A 45 -5.92 20.21 6.81
CA MET A 45 -5.26 19.32 5.86
C MET A 45 -4.10 18.55 6.50
N ILE A 46 -3.39 19.17 7.45
CA ILE A 46 -2.32 18.52 8.21
C ILE A 46 -2.90 17.45 9.14
N ASP A 47 -3.98 17.76 9.85
CA ASP A 47 -4.65 16.81 10.74
C ASP A 47 -5.20 15.62 9.96
N GLU A 48 -5.81 15.90 8.80
CA GLU A 48 -6.25 14.86 7.86
C GLU A 48 -5.05 14.04 7.37
N TRP A 49 -3.98 14.67 6.93
CA TRP A 49 -2.77 13.98 6.50
C TRP A 49 -2.12 13.16 7.61
N LEU A 50 -2.10 13.62 8.86
CA LEU A 50 -1.61 12.87 10.01
C LEU A 50 -2.47 11.63 10.27
N ARG A 51 -3.81 11.76 10.16
CA ARG A 51 -4.72 10.61 10.27
C ARG A 51 -4.50 9.57 9.18
N HIS A 52 -4.04 9.99 8.00
CA HIS A 52 -3.67 9.08 6.91
C HIS A 52 -2.26 8.49 7.10
N GLN A 53 -1.26 9.30 7.53
CA GLN A 53 0.10 8.81 7.79
C GLN A 53 0.17 7.80 8.94
N SER A 54 -0.58 8.03 10.01
CA SER A 54 -0.67 7.12 11.15
C SER A 54 -1.51 5.87 10.86
N ALA A 55 -2.18 5.80 9.70
CA ALA A 55 -2.99 4.63 9.30
C ALA A 55 -2.17 3.52 8.62
N TRP A 56 -1.09 3.89 7.90
CA TRP A 56 -0.34 2.96 7.05
C TRP A 56 1.14 2.81 7.40
N GLY A 57 1.71 3.65 8.27
CA GLY A 57 3.13 3.58 8.69
C GLY A 57 3.59 2.26 9.33
N SER A 58 2.66 1.36 9.66
CA SER A 58 2.91 0.00 10.15
C SER A 58 2.30 -1.10 9.29
N ARG A 59 1.67 -0.75 8.15
CA ARG A 59 0.98 -1.74 7.30
C ARG A 59 1.98 -2.42 6.40
N ARG A 60 2.02 -3.75 6.50
CA ARG A 60 2.99 -4.58 5.80
C ARG A 60 2.33 -5.14 4.55
N VAL A 61 2.88 -4.79 3.39
CA VAL A 61 2.39 -5.22 2.09
C VAL A 61 3.40 -6.16 1.46
N LEU A 62 2.95 -7.33 1.01
CA LEU A 62 3.78 -8.24 0.22
C LEU A 62 3.44 -8.06 -1.26
N VAL A 63 4.46 -7.89 -2.11
CA VAL A 63 4.31 -7.85 -3.56
C VAL A 63 5.01 -9.07 -4.16
N VAL A 64 4.26 -9.84 -4.94
CA VAL A 64 4.69 -11.08 -5.58
C VAL A 64 4.46 -10.96 -7.08
N ASP A 65 5.54 -10.93 -7.85
CA ASP A 65 5.55 -10.87 -9.32
C ASP A 65 6.93 -11.37 -9.76
N ASP A 66 7.07 -12.06 -10.89
CA ASP A 66 8.38 -12.58 -11.35
C ASP A 66 9.25 -11.49 -11.96
N ASP A 67 8.65 -10.38 -12.43
CA ASP A 67 9.36 -9.24 -12.99
C ASP A 67 9.87 -8.30 -11.87
N ASP A 68 11.20 -8.19 -11.75
CA ASP A 68 11.84 -7.32 -10.77
C ASP A 68 11.43 -5.86 -10.94
N LEU A 69 11.33 -5.36 -12.17
CA LEU A 69 10.97 -3.96 -12.42
C LEU A 69 9.55 -3.66 -11.93
N VAL A 70 8.62 -4.60 -12.12
CA VAL A 70 7.25 -4.49 -11.59
C VAL A 70 7.27 -4.45 -10.07
N ARG A 71 7.99 -5.38 -9.42
CA ARG A 71 8.13 -5.41 -7.96
C ARG A 71 8.72 -4.11 -7.39
N GLN A 72 9.81 -3.61 -7.99
CA GLN A 72 10.43 -2.34 -7.56
C GLN A 72 9.46 -1.16 -7.73
N THR A 73 8.77 -1.08 -8.87
CA THR A 73 7.79 0.00 -9.14
C THR A 73 6.64 0.00 -8.12
N PHE A 74 6.14 -1.19 -7.78
CA PHE A 74 5.08 -1.34 -6.78
C PHE A 74 5.56 -0.93 -5.40
N ARG A 75 6.76 -1.37 -4.98
CA ARG A 75 7.36 -0.93 -3.73
C ARG A 75 7.45 0.59 -3.65
N ASP A 76 8.07 1.23 -4.64
CA ASP A 76 8.28 2.67 -4.65
C ASP A 76 6.93 3.42 -4.56
N SER A 77 5.89 2.92 -5.24
CA SER A 77 4.55 3.49 -5.16
C SER A 77 3.86 3.34 -3.80
N LEU A 78 4.05 2.20 -3.14
CA LEU A 78 3.40 1.86 -1.87
C LEU A 78 4.13 2.47 -0.68
N GLU A 79 5.45 2.62 -0.76
CA GLU A 79 6.25 3.33 0.24
C GLU A 79 5.96 4.83 0.25
N VAL A 80 5.59 5.42 -0.90
CA VAL A 80 5.12 6.83 -0.98
C VAL A 80 3.89 7.06 -0.09
N ILE A 81 2.98 6.09 -0.03
CA ILE A 81 1.82 6.13 0.86
C ILE A 81 2.13 5.58 2.27
N GLY A 82 3.39 5.26 2.57
CA GLY A 82 3.86 4.91 3.91
C GLY A 82 3.75 3.44 4.30
N CYS A 83 3.47 2.53 3.36
CA CYS A 83 3.49 1.09 3.62
C CYS A 83 4.92 0.57 3.81
N GLN A 84 5.08 -0.49 4.61
CA GLN A 84 6.30 -1.30 4.62
C GLN A 84 6.15 -2.43 3.61
N VAL A 85 7.02 -2.50 2.61
CA VAL A 85 6.85 -3.44 1.49
C VAL A 85 7.90 -4.55 1.56
N CYS A 86 7.43 -5.79 1.48
CA CYS A 86 8.27 -6.96 1.23
C CYS A 86 8.04 -7.44 -0.21
N LEU A 87 9.08 -7.99 -0.82
CA LEU A 87 9.08 -8.47 -2.19
C LEU A 87 9.33 -9.98 -2.22
N ALA A 88 8.63 -10.69 -3.09
CA ALA A 88 8.88 -12.09 -3.42
C ALA A 88 8.91 -12.25 -4.94
N ALA A 89 9.92 -12.94 -5.47
CA ALA A 89 10.08 -13.17 -6.90
C ALA A 89 9.23 -14.33 -7.43
N ASP A 90 8.72 -15.19 -6.54
CA ASP A 90 7.91 -16.34 -6.92
C ASP A 90 6.98 -16.79 -5.78
N GLY A 91 6.21 -17.85 -6.05
CA GLY A 91 5.29 -18.44 -5.09
C GLY A 91 5.97 -19.09 -3.88
N ASP A 92 7.19 -19.61 -4.01
CA ASP A 92 7.93 -20.23 -2.91
C ASP A 92 8.44 -19.20 -1.91
N GLU A 93 9.02 -18.11 -2.41
CA GLU A 93 9.42 -16.96 -1.60
C GLU A 93 8.21 -16.33 -0.90
N CYS A 94 7.08 -16.19 -1.60
CA CYS A 94 5.83 -15.69 -1.03
C CYS A 94 5.38 -16.54 0.17
N LEU A 95 5.34 -17.86 0.00
CA LEU A 95 4.91 -18.78 1.05
C LEU A 95 5.89 -18.81 2.22
N ALA A 96 7.20 -18.74 1.96
CA ALA A 96 8.22 -18.68 3.00
C ALA A 96 8.15 -17.38 3.83
N LEU A 97 7.88 -16.24 3.18
CA LEU A 97 7.65 -14.97 3.87
C LEU A 97 6.36 -15.02 4.68
N ALA A 98 5.26 -15.49 4.10
CA ALA A 98 3.96 -15.57 4.78
C ALA A 98 3.96 -16.53 6.00
N GLU A 99 4.91 -17.48 6.08
CA GLU A 99 5.12 -18.30 7.28
C GLU A 99 5.80 -17.55 8.41
N ARG A 100 6.75 -16.68 8.09
CA ARG A 100 7.60 -15.99 9.07
C ARG A 100 6.98 -14.68 9.55
N GLU A 101 6.09 -14.13 8.74
CA GLU A 101 5.68 -12.75 8.82
C GLU A 101 4.19 -12.59 8.54
N THR A 102 3.57 -11.62 9.19
CA THR A 102 2.19 -11.24 8.91
C THR A 102 2.14 -10.04 7.97
N PHE A 103 1.24 -10.10 7.00
CA PHE A 103 0.96 -9.04 6.04
C PHE A 103 -0.48 -8.56 6.16
N ASP A 104 -0.69 -7.27 5.96
CA ASP A 104 -2.01 -6.65 5.92
C ASP A 104 -2.67 -6.78 4.54
N LEU A 105 -1.84 -6.82 3.49
CA LEU A 105 -2.24 -6.92 2.09
C LEU A 105 -1.19 -7.68 1.28
N ILE A 106 -1.62 -8.48 0.30
CA ILE A 106 -0.73 -9.16 -0.65
C ILE A 106 -1.17 -8.76 -2.06
N PHE A 107 -0.26 -8.26 -2.88
CA PHE A 107 -0.40 -8.18 -4.34
C PHE A 107 0.28 -9.41 -4.94
N LEU A 108 -0.45 -10.19 -5.74
CA LEU A 108 0.00 -11.47 -6.26
C LEU A 108 -0.27 -11.54 -7.76
N ASP A 109 0.77 -11.69 -8.58
CA ASP A 109 0.60 -12.05 -9.97
C ASP A 109 -0.02 -13.46 -10.07
N LEU A 110 -1.02 -13.57 -10.94
CA LEU A 110 -1.71 -14.84 -11.19
C LEU A 110 -0.85 -15.78 -12.04
N VAL A 111 -0.03 -15.24 -12.94
CA VAL A 111 0.75 -16.03 -13.90
C VAL A 111 2.23 -15.79 -13.64
N MET A 112 2.88 -16.78 -13.02
CA MET A 112 4.33 -16.78 -12.78
C MET A 112 4.91 -18.15 -13.20
N PRO A 113 6.20 -18.22 -13.56
CA PRO A 113 6.88 -19.50 -13.75
C PRO A 113 6.84 -20.36 -12.47
N GLY A 114 6.55 -21.65 -12.61
CA GLY A 114 6.51 -22.58 -11.48
C GLY A 114 5.13 -22.60 -10.80
N LYS A 115 5.05 -22.15 -9.54
CA LYS A 115 3.79 -22.06 -8.80
C LYS A 115 3.02 -20.83 -9.23
N ASP A 116 1.85 -21.03 -9.80
CA ASP A 116 0.98 -19.94 -10.21
C ASP A 116 0.29 -19.29 -9.00
N GLY A 117 -0.35 -18.14 -9.22
CA GLY A 117 -0.99 -17.39 -8.14
C GLY A 117 -2.18 -18.13 -7.50
N VAL A 118 -2.78 -19.13 -8.18
CA VAL A 118 -3.87 -19.94 -7.63
C VAL A 118 -3.31 -20.93 -6.61
N ASP A 119 -2.22 -21.61 -6.94
CA ASP A 119 -1.52 -22.51 -6.04
C ASP A 119 -1.06 -21.80 -4.77
N VAL A 120 -0.49 -20.60 -4.93
CA VAL A 120 -0.06 -19.74 -3.81
C VAL A 120 -1.26 -19.34 -2.94
N LEU A 121 -2.35 -18.86 -3.55
CA LEU A 121 -3.56 -18.48 -2.83
C LEU A 121 -4.16 -19.67 -2.06
N SER A 122 -4.24 -20.83 -2.70
CA SER A 122 -4.73 -22.07 -2.10
C SER A 122 -3.89 -22.47 -0.89
N ALA A 123 -2.56 -22.46 -1.03
CA ALA A 123 -1.64 -22.77 0.06
C ALA A 123 -1.74 -21.76 1.22
N LEU A 124 -1.83 -20.46 0.94
CA LEU A 124 -2.06 -19.42 1.97
C LEU A 124 -3.35 -19.69 2.74
N ARG A 125 -4.46 -19.97 2.05
CA ARG A 125 -5.76 -20.25 2.69
C ARG A 125 -5.76 -21.57 3.46
N GLY A 126 -5.11 -22.61 2.94
CA GLY A 126 -4.92 -23.89 3.63
C GLY A 126 -4.16 -23.75 4.97
N ARG A 127 -3.29 -22.74 5.08
CA ARG A 127 -2.59 -22.37 6.32
C ARG A 127 -3.38 -21.44 7.24
N GLY A 128 -4.62 -21.12 6.88
CA GLY A 128 -5.47 -20.21 7.64
C GLY A 128 -5.11 -18.73 7.48
N CYS A 129 -4.27 -18.35 6.49
CA CYS A 129 -3.99 -16.95 6.21
C CYS A 129 -5.26 -16.24 5.78
N LYS A 130 -5.66 -15.22 6.54
CA LYS A 130 -6.84 -14.39 6.26
C LYS A 130 -6.49 -13.08 5.58
N THR A 131 -5.23 -12.85 5.22
CA THR A 131 -4.79 -11.61 4.57
C THR A 131 -5.51 -11.43 3.24
N HIS A 132 -5.88 -10.19 2.95
CA HIS A 132 -6.53 -9.85 1.69
C HIS A 132 -5.52 -9.99 0.55
N VAL A 133 -5.91 -10.67 -0.53
CA VAL A 133 -5.06 -10.90 -1.69
C VAL A 133 -5.66 -10.16 -2.87
N VAL A 134 -4.84 -9.31 -3.49
CA VAL A 134 -5.13 -8.62 -4.74
C VAL A 134 -4.44 -9.40 -5.86
N LEU A 135 -5.22 -10.07 -6.69
CA LEU A 135 -4.70 -10.76 -7.85
C LEU A 135 -4.46 -9.76 -8.97
N ILE A 136 -3.30 -9.88 -9.61
CA ILE A 136 -2.91 -9.10 -10.77
C ILE A 136 -2.83 -10.06 -11.95
N THR A 137 -3.49 -9.78 -13.06
CA THR A 137 -3.48 -10.69 -14.21
C THR A 137 -3.68 -9.98 -15.55
N ALA A 138 -3.03 -10.48 -16.60
CA ALA A 138 -3.32 -10.10 -17.98
C ALA A 138 -4.57 -10.81 -18.55
N TYR A 139 -5.01 -11.91 -17.93
CA TYR A 139 -6.05 -12.81 -18.44
C TYR A 139 -7.19 -12.99 -17.42
N PRO A 140 -8.08 -12.00 -17.27
CA PRO A 140 -9.16 -12.04 -16.28
C PRO A 140 -10.29 -13.03 -16.62
N GLU A 141 -10.26 -13.65 -17.79
CA GLU A 141 -11.28 -14.61 -18.25
C GLU A 141 -10.76 -16.06 -18.18
N SER A 142 -9.59 -16.28 -17.58
CA SER A 142 -8.96 -17.59 -17.50
C SER A 142 -9.62 -18.50 -16.46
N ASP A 143 -9.55 -19.81 -16.69
CA ASP A 143 -9.97 -20.83 -15.72
C ASP A 143 -9.22 -20.69 -14.38
N LEU A 144 -7.99 -20.18 -14.41
CA LEU A 144 -7.20 -19.84 -13.22
C LEU A 144 -7.91 -18.84 -12.30
N LEU A 145 -8.55 -17.80 -12.85
CA LEU A 145 -9.31 -16.86 -12.02
C LEU A 145 -10.54 -17.53 -11.40
N ASN A 146 -11.23 -18.38 -12.16
CA ASN A 146 -12.40 -19.11 -11.67
C ASN A 146 -12.03 -20.04 -10.50
N GLU A 147 -10.86 -20.68 -10.57
CA GLU A 147 -10.32 -21.45 -9.45
C GLU A 147 -9.97 -20.55 -8.26
N ALA A 148 -9.30 -19.42 -8.49
CA ALA A 148 -8.94 -18.48 -7.43
C ALA A 148 -10.15 -17.95 -6.64
N LEU A 149 -11.27 -17.69 -7.32
CA LEU A 149 -12.52 -17.22 -6.70
C LEU A 149 -13.11 -18.23 -5.69
N LYS A 150 -12.79 -19.53 -5.80
CA LYS A 150 -13.23 -20.56 -4.84
C LYS A 150 -12.56 -20.40 -3.47
N HIS A 151 -11.47 -19.66 -3.40
CA HIS A 151 -10.69 -19.45 -2.17
C HIS A 151 -11.11 -18.21 -1.36
N GLY A 152 -12.25 -17.60 -1.72
CA GLY A 152 -12.91 -16.52 -0.99
C GLY A 152 -12.86 -15.17 -1.71
N PRO A 153 -13.28 -14.09 -1.03
CA PRO A 153 -13.26 -12.75 -1.61
C PRO A 153 -11.83 -12.35 -1.99
N ILE A 154 -11.66 -12.03 -3.27
CA ILE A 154 -10.40 -11.55 -3.85
C ILE A 154 -10.67 -10.23 -4.58
N THR A 155 -9.70 -9.34 -4.57
CA THR A 155 -9.71 -8.15 -5.42
C THR A 155 -8.89 -8.44 -6.66
N LEU A 156 -9.37 -8.03 -7.84
CA LEU A 156 -8.67 -8.24 -9.10
C LEU A 156 -8.25 -6.91 -9.70
N ILE A 157 -7.00 -6.82 -10.16
CA ILE A 157 -6.51 -5.73 -10.99
C ILE A 157 -6.01 -6.33 -12.32
N ARG A 158 -6.52 -5.80 -13.44
CA ARG A 158 -6.11 -6.24 -14.77
C ARG A 158 -4.81 -5.53 -15.20
N LYS A 159 -3.83 -6.29 -15.71
CA LYS A 159 -2.66 -5.72 -16.41
C LYS A 159 -3.10 -5.06 -17.74
N PRO A 160 -2.51 -3.92 -18.15
CA PRO A 160 -1.44 -3.20 -17.47
C PRO A 160 -1.94 -2.44 -16.23
N VAL A 161 -1.18 -2.52 -15.14
CA VAL A 161 -1.53 -1.84 -13.89
C VAL A 161 -0.74 -0.54 -13.77
N GLY A 162 -1.45 0.58 -13.62
CA GLY A 162 -0.84 1.86 -13.32
C GLY A 162 -0.61 2.07 -11.82
N ILE A 163 0.41 2.86 -11.47
CA ILE A 163 0.76 3.23 -10.09
C ILE A 163 -0.45 3.71 -9.28
N ALA A 164 -1.28 4.58 -9.86
CA ALA A 164 -2.46 5.12 -9.18
C ALA A 164 -3.48 4.04 -8.80
N ALA A 165 -3.61 2.98 -9.61
CA ALA A 165 -4.52 1.87 -9.32
C ALA A 165 -4.00 1.01 -8.16
N VAL A 166 -2.68 0.77 -8.10
CA VAL A 166 -2.02 0.06 -6.98
C VAL A 166 -2.24 0.82 -5.68
N GLN A 167 -1.94 2.12 -5.68
CA GLN A 167 -2.10 2.99 -4.52
C GLN A 167 -3.57 3.01 -4.07
N SER A 168 -4.50 3.39 -4.95
CA SER A 168 -5.92 3.49 -4.59
C SER A 168 -6.49 2.17 -4.05
N THR A 169 -6.06 1.03 -4.61
CA THR A 169 -6.49 -0.29 -4.13
C THR A 169 -5.91 -0.60 -2.76
N ALA A 170 -4.63 -0.29 -2.52
CA ALA A 170 -4.01 -0.47 -1.21
C ALA A 170 -4.70 0.41 -0.17
N GLU A 171 -4.89 1.70 -0.44
CA GLU A 171 -5.56 2.64 0.46
C GLU A 171 -6.97 2.15 0.82
N MET A 172 -7.79 1.79 -0.18
CA MET A 172 -9.14 1.27 0.02
C MET A 172 -9.17 0.02 0.92
N LEU A 173 -8.31 -0.97 0.63
CA LEU A 173 -8.35 -2.25 1.34
C LEU A 173 -7.73 -2.18 2.74
N LEU A 174 -6.71 -1.35 2.92
CA LEU A 174 -6.10 -1.11 4.23
C LEU A 174 -7.03 -0.31 5.14
N ASP A 175 -7.86 0.59 4.59
CA ASP A 175 -8.87 1.34 5.34
C ASP A 175 -10.05 0.46 5.78
N LEU A 176 -10.51 -0.49 4.95
CA LEU A 176 -11.56 -1.45 5.31
C LEU A 176 -11.18 -2.34 6.51
N ARG A 177 -9.88 -2.51 6.79
CA ARG A 177 -9.36 -3.27 7.93
C ARG A 177 -9.17 -2.44 9.19
N ARG A 178 -9.67 -1.20 9.25
CA ARG A 178 -9.72 -0.47 10.52
C ARG A 178 -10.69 -1.18 11.47
N PRO A 179 -10.27 -1.58 12.69
CA PRO A 179 -11.25 -1.88 13.72
C PRO A 179 -12.11 -0.63 13.90
N ALA A 180 -13.44 -0.79 13.94
CA ALA A 180 -14.34 0.29 14.29
C ALA A 180 -13.85 0.86 15.64
N MET A 181 -13.22 2.03 15.58
CA MET A 181 -12.83 2.77 16.79
C MET A 181 -14.12 2.94 17.56
N HIS A 182 -14.21 2.28 18.71
CA HIS A 182 -15.38 2.37 19.57
C HIS A 182 -15.60 3.84 19.92
N SER A 183 -16.89 4.18 19.88
CA SER A 183 -17.50 5.49 20.12
C SER A 183 -17.03 6.19 21.39
#